data_AF-A0A1I2I0C4-F1
#
_entry.id   AF-A0A1I2I0C4-F1
#
_cell.length_a   1.000
_cell.length_b   1.000
_cell.length_c   1.000
_cell.angle_alpha   90.00
_cell.angle_beta   90.00
_cell.angle_gamma   90.00
#
_symmetry.space_group_name_H-M   'P 1'
#
loop_
_entity.id
_entity.type
_entity.pdbx_description
1 polymer ?
#
loop_
_entity_poly.entity_id
_entity_poly.type
_entity_poly.pdbx_seq_one_letter_code
_entity_poly.pdbx_strand_id
1 'polypeptide(L)'
;MKATIDAPQRPLIKPLTLPLALVYFGLSALTFRLCVYQLMPFLRHAGVSPYWAFISSYSLALTALMGATGLALHQDGYPLTRTTFQDRLCFQSLPPKAWGWTIGLFLLGFLLTGLLIPTAQAIARVAVFRPPAFLPDVLNPLTPKTASLTQFMGVSLAGQWWLLISYALFLLVFNLLGEELWFRGYLLPRQQLVYGRWSWLVHGLLWTLFHLPIYPWYVV
;
A
#
# COMPACT_ATOMS: atom_id res chain seq x y z
N MET A 1 49.04 22.28 -4.38
CA MET A 1 47.95 21.90 -3.45
C MET A 1 46.68 21.73 -4.28
N LYS A 2 46.33 20.51 -4.68
CA LYS A 2 45.03 20.23 -5.32
C LYS A 2 44.03 20.04 -4.19
N ALA A 3 43.10 20.97 -4.03
CA ALA A 3 41.94 20.78 -3.18
C ALA A 3 41.14 19.61 -3.75
N THR A 4 41.20 18.45 -3.09
CA THR A 4 40.21 17.40 -3.25
C THR A 4 38.88 18.00 -2.82
N ILE A 5 38.04 18.32 -3.80
CA ILE A 5 36.63 18.60 -3.55
C ILE A 5 36.07 17.26 -3.08
N ASP A 6 35.89 17.12 -1.77
CA ASP A 6 35.24 15.96 -1.20
C ASP A 6 33.88 15.81 -1.87
N ALA A 7 33.66 14.65 -2.50
CA ALA A 7 32.36 14.31 -3.06
C ALA A 7 31.30 14.49 -1.95
N PRO A 8 30.12 15.04 -2.25
CA PRO A 8 29.10 15.27 -1.24
C PRO A 8 28.84 13.95 -0.49
N GLN A 9 29.16 13.95 0.81
CA GLN A 9 29.00 12.76 1.64
C GLN A 9 27.52 12.40 1.65
N ARG A 10 27.20 11.21 1.12
CA ARG A 10 25.82 10.71 1.13
C ARG A 10 25.38 10.56 2.60
N PRO A 11 24.19 11.06 2.98
CA PRO A 11 23.69 10.85 4.33
C PRO A 11 23.68 9.37 4.69
N LEU A 12 24.02 9.05 5.94
CA LEU A 12 24.02 7.66 6.42
C LEU A 12 22.57 7.20 6.64
N ILE A 13 22.19 6.08 6.02
CA ILE A 13 20.88 5.46 6.24
C ILE A 13 20.83 4.89 7.65
N LYS A 14 19.82 5.30 8.44
CA LYS A 14 19.62 4.84 9.82
C LYS A 14 18.92 3.47 9.84
N PRO A 15 19.37 2.50 10.64
CA PRO A 15 18.70 1.20 10.76
C PRO A 15 17.27 1.35 11.29
N LEU A 16 16.40 0.41 10.91
CA LEU A 16 15.03 0.31 11.41
C LEU A 16 14.86 -0.95 12.28
N THR A 17 15.00 -0.77 13.59
CA THR A 17 14.78 -1.84 14.59
C THR A 17 13.31 -2.24 14.67
N LEU A 18 13.02 -3.42 15.24
CA LEU A 18 11.65 -3.93 15.35
C LEU A 18 10.69 -2.96 16.05
N PRO A 19 11.01 -2.35 17.21
CA PRO A 19 10.09 -1.45 17.89
C PRO A 19 9.74 -0.24 17.03
N LEU A 20 10.73 0.34 16.35
CA LEU A 20 10.50 1.48 15.47
C LEU A 20 9.73 1.07 14.21
N ALA A 21 9.96 -0.14 13.68
CA ALA A 21 9.17 -0.68 12.57
C ALA A 21 7.70 -0.83 12.98
N LEU A 22 7.42 -1.38 14.16
CA LEU A 22 6.06 -1.50 14.69
C LEU A 22 5.36 -0.13 14.80
N VAL A 23 6.10 0.92 15.20
CA VAL A 23 5.56 2.29 15.21
C VAL A 23 5.23 2.77 13.79
N TYR A 24 6.15 2.65 12.82
CA TYR A 24 5.87 3.11 11.46
C TYR A 24 4.71 2.35 10.80
N PHE A 25 4.71 1.02 10.85
CA PHE A 25 3.62 0.20 10.30
C PHE A 25 2.30 0.44 11.06
N GLY A 26 2.36 0.61 12.38
CA GLY A 26 1.18 0.92 13.20
C GLY A 26 0.58 2.29 12.89
N LEU A 27 1.41 3.32 12.71
CA LEU A 27 0.95 4.66 12.28
C LEU A 27 0.37 4.65 10.87
N SER A 28 0.98 3.89 9.95
CA SER A 28 0.39 3.66 8.63
C SER A 28 -0.98 2.99 8.76
N ALA A 29 -1.09 1.92 9.56
CA ALA A 29 -2.34 1.18 9.74
C ALA A 29 -3.42 2.07 10.37
N LEU A 30 -3.04 2.91 11.34
CA LEU A 30 -3.93 3.88 11.96
C LEU A 30 -4.42 4.92 10.95
N THR A 31 -3.53 5.44 10.11
CA THR A 31 -3.89 6.38 9.04
C THR A 31 -4.95 5.79 8.12
N PHE A 32 -4.73 4.56 7.64
CA PHE A 32 -5.72 3.85 6.83
C PHE A 32 -7.00 3.57 7.60
N ARG A 33 -6.91 3.13 8.87
CA ARG A 33 -8.09 2.87 9.70
C ARG A 33 -8.96 4.11 9.83
N LEU A 34 -8.36 5.27 10.09
CA LEU A 34 -9.08 6.53 10.21
C LEU A 34 -9.73 6.94 8.88
N CYS A 35 -8.98 6.88 7.77
CA CYS A 35 -9.54 7.26 6.47
C CYS A 35 -10.65 6.30 6.03
N VAL A 36 -10.45 4.99 6.17
CA VAL A 36 -11.38 3.98 5.66
C VAL A 36 -12.61 3.84 6.55
N TYR A 37 -12.48 3.93 7.87
CA TYR A 37 -13.60 3.66 8.77
C TYR A 37 -14.20 4.90 9.43
N GLN A 38 -13.56 6.07 9.36
CA GLN A 38 -14.15 7.32 9.83
C GLN A 38 -14.54 8.20 8.64
N LEU A 39 -13.59 8.50 7.75
CA LEU A 39 -13.84 9.41 6.63
C LEU A 39 -14.78 8.79 5.58
N MET A 40 -14.56 7.54 5.16
CA MET A 40 -15.44 6.91 4.15
C MET A 40 -16.92 6.89 4.57
N PRO A 41 -17.30 6.36 5.76
CA PRO A 41 -18.69 6.41 6.17
C PRO A 41 -19.18 7.85 6.32
N PHE A 42 -18.38 8.79 6.84
CA PHE A 42 -18.76 10.20 6.88
C PHE A 42 -19.15 10.74 5.49
N LEU A 43 -18.33 10.47 4.46
CA LEU A 43 -18.62 10.86 3.08
C LEU A 43 -19.89 10.20 2.55
N ARG A 44 -20.10 8.91 2.87
CA ARG A 44 -21.33 8.18 2.49
C ARG A 44 -22.58 8.80 3.12
N HIS A 45 -22.53 9.20 4.39
CA HIS A 45 -23.63 9.89 5.07
C HIS A 45 -23.87 11.29 4.52
N ALA A 46 -22.81 11.97 4.05
CA ALA A 46 -22.91 13.25 3.36
C ALA A 46 -23.43 13.16 1.91
N GLY A 47 -23.83 11.96 1.45
CA GLY A 47 -24.40 11.75 0.12
C GLY A 47 -23.37 11.50 -0.99
N VAL A 48 -22.09 11.32 -0.67
CA VAL A 48 -21.05 10.98 -1.65
C VAL A 48 -21.27 9.53 -2.14
N SER A 49 -21.13 9.33 -3.46
CA SER A 49 -21.29 8.00 -4.06
C SER A 49 -20.28 6.98 -3.49
N PRO A 50 -20.57 5.66 -3.50
CA PRO A 50 -19.66 4.67 -2.93
C PRO A 50 -18.29 4.70 -3.58
N TYR A 51 -18.24 4.88 -4.91
CA TYR A 51 -17.01 5.03 -5.68
C TYR A 51 -16.15 6.20 -5.17
N TRP A 52 -16.71 7.42 -5.09
CA TRP A 52 -15.93 8.58 -4.67
C TRP A 52 -15.56 8.55 -3.20
N ALA A 53 -16.45 8.06 -2.33
CA ALA A 53 -16.13 7.87 -0.92
C ALA A 53 -14.94 6.91 -0.74
N PHE A 54 -14.89 5.82 -1.53
CA PHE A 54 -13.77 4.90 -1.54
C PHE A 54 -12.48 5.57 -2.04
N ILE A 55 -12.50 6.13 -3.25
CA ILE A 55 -11.31 6.72 -3.90
C ILE A 55 -10.74 7.83 -3.03
N SER A 56 -11.55 8.79 -2.59
CA SER A 56 -11.06 9.92 -1.78
C SER A 56 -10.49 9.48 -0.45
N SER A 57 -11.12 8.51 0.24
CA SER A 57 -10.62 8.02 1.53
C SER A 57 -9.30 7.29 1.40
N TYR A 58 -9.16 6.40 0.42
CA TYR A 58 -7.90 5.69 0.18
C TYR A 58 -6.81 6.63 -0.32
N SER A 59 -7.13 7.51 -1.29
CA SER A 59 -6.17 8.49 -1.81
C SER A 59 -5.61 9.36 -0.69
N LEU A 60 -6.44 9.79 0.27
CA LEU A 60 -5.95 10.59 1.40
C LEU A 60 -4.93 9.82 2.25
N ALA A 61 -5.20 8.56 2.60
CA ALA A 61 -4.27 7.73 3.36
C ALA A 61 -2.94 7.51 2.59
N LEU A 62 -3.04 7.27 1.29
CA LEU A 62 -1.89 7.02 0.42
C LEU A 62 -1.05 8.29 0.18
N THR A 63 -1.70 9.43 -0.01
CA THR A 63 -1.01 10.73 -0.07
C THR A 63 -0.32 11.04 1.25
N ALA A 64 -0.89 10.68 2.40
CA ALA A 64 -0.22 10.82 3.68
C ALA A 64 1.05 9.96 3.76
N LEU A 65 1.06 8.74 3.21
CA LEU A 65 2.29 7.93 3.11
C LEU A 65 3.33 8.53 2.17
N MET A 66 2.91 9.09 1.03
CA MET A 66 3.80 9.82 0.13
C MET A 66 4.42 11.04 0.83
N GLY A 67 3.60 11.80 1.56
CA GLY A 67 4.04 12.95 2.36
C GLY A 67 4.99 12.53 3.48
N ALA A 68 4.70 11.43 4.17
CA ALA A 68 5.58 10.85 5.19
C ALA A 68 6.93 10.44 4.59
N THR A 69 6.95 9.86 3.39
CA THR A 69 8.20 9.56 2.66
C THR A 69 8.99 10.83 2.39
N GLY A 70 8.35 11.88 1.87
CA GLY A 70 9.00 13.16 1.59
C GLY A 70 9.58 13.83 2.84
N LEU A 71 8.80 13.87 3.93
CA LEU A 71 9.25 14.41 5.21
C LEU A 71 10.42 13.61 5.79
N ALA A 72 10.35 12.28 5.72
CA ALA A 72 11.39 11.42 6.27
C ALA A 72 12.70 11.53 5.46
N LEU A 73 12.62 11.66 4.13
CA LEU A 73 13.79 11.96 3.29
C LEU A 73 14.40 13.32 3.62
N HIS A 74 13.57 14.36 3.78
CA HIS A 74 14.03 15.68 4.18
C HIS A 74 14.73 15.67 5.53
N GLN A 75 14.18 14.96 6.53
CA GLN A 75 14.79 14.79 7.85
C GLN A 75 16.11 14.02 7.80
N ASP A 76 16.25 13.09 6.86
CA ASP A 76 17.50 12.36 6.61
C ASP A 76 18.49 13.14 5.73
N GLY A 77 18.17 14.38 5.34
CA GLY A 77 19.05 15.25 4.55
C GLY A 77 19.10 14.93 3.05
N TYR A 78 18.13 14.18 2.53
CA TYR A 78 18.02 13.89 1.11
C TYR A 78 17.12 14.89 0.38
N PRO A 79 17.59 15.52 -0.72
CA PRO A 79 16.74 16.33 -1.57
C PRO A 79 15.82 15.44 -2.42
N LEU A 80 14.66 15.97 -2.83
CA LEU A 80 13.72 15.28 -3.73
C LEU A 80 14.18 15.37 -5.19
N THR A 81 15.25 14.65 -5.52
CA THR A 81 15.81 14.58 -6.86
C THR A 81 15.65 13.19 -7.45
N ARG A 82 15.77 13.08 -8.78
CA ARG A 82 15.79 11.79 -9.48
C ARG A 82 16.83 10.82 -8.91
N THR A 83 17.99 11.33 -8.51
CA THR A 83 19.06 10.52 -7.91
C THR A 83 18.65 9.93 -6.57
N THR A 84 17.96 10.69 -5.70
CA THR A 84 17.41 10.17 -4.45
C THR A 84 16.37 9.08 -4.72
N PHE A 85 15.48 9.27 -5.72
CA PHE A 85 14.50 8.25 -6.07
C PHE A 85 15.15 6.93 -6.53
N GLN A 86 16.21 7.00 -7.33
CA GLN A 86 16.91 5.82 -7.85
C GLN A 86 17.79 5.14 -6.79
N ASP A 87 18.57 5.92 -6.04
CA ASP A 87 19.59 5.42 -5.14
C ASP A 87 19.06 5.17 -3.73
N ARG A 88 18.25 6.09 -3.19
CA ARG A 88 17.74 6.01 -1.81
C ARG A 88 16.42 5.26 -1.71
N LEU A 89 15.50 5.44 -2.66
CA LEU A 89 14.22 4.71 -2.70
C LEU A 89 14.28 3.45 -3.58
N CYS A 90 15.46 3.11 -4.12
CA CYS A 90 15.70 1.92 -4.92
C CYS A 90 14.77 1.77 -6.15
N PHE A 91 14.30 2.89 -6.72
CA PHE A 91 13.41 2.88 -7.88
C PHE A 91 14.22 2.69 -9.17
N GLN A 92 14.63 1.45 -9.41
CA GLN A 92 15.49 1.05 -10.53
C GLN A 92 14.74 0.18 -11.53
N SER A 93 15.16 0.22 -12.80
CA SER A 93 14.60 -0.64 -13.83
C SER A 93 14.97 -2.10 -13.59
N LEU A 94 13.99 -2.99 -13.72
CA LEU A 94 14.23 -4.44 -13.62
C LEU A 94 15.01 -4.96 -14.84
N PRO A 95 16.05 -5.79 -14.64
CA PRO A 95 16.73 -6.43 -15.76
C PRO A 95 15.80 -7.43 -16.47
N PRO A 96 15.95 -7.68 -17.78
CA PRO A 96 15.05 -8.56 -18.55
C PRO A 96 14.81 -9.95 -17.93
N LYS A 97 15.84 -10.54 -17.33
CA LYS A 97 15.74 -11.86 -16.66
C LYS A 97 14.89 -11.82 -15.38
N ALA A 98 14.80 -10.69 -14.70
CA ALA A 98 14.00 -10.55 -13.48
C ALA A 98 12.50 -10.50 -13.80
N TRP A 99 12.10 -10.02 -14.98
CA TRP A 99 10.69 -9.97 -15.38
C TRP A 99 10.02 -11.35 -15.36
N GLY A 100 10.73 -12.41 -15.76
CA GLY A 100 10.19 -13.77 -15.69
C GLY A 100 9.85 -14.18 -14.26
N TRP A 101 10.72 -13.89 -13.29
CA TRP A 101 10.46 -14.12 -11.88
C TRP A 101 9.35 -13.24 -11.33
N THR A 102 9.31 -11.95 -11.68
CA THR A 102 8.24 -11.03 -11.26
C THR A 102 6.88 -11.51 -11.73
N ILE A 103 6.76 -11.87 -13.02
CA ILE A 103 5.51 -12.38 -13.58
C ILE A 103 5.14 -13.72 -12.93
N GLY A 104 6.10 -14.63 -12.80
CA GLY A 104 5.87 -15.94 -12.18
C GLY A 104 5.39 -15.84 -10.72
N LEU A 105 6.05 -15.02 -9.91
CA LEU A 105 5.67 -14.79 -8.51
C LEU A 105 4.35 -14.03 -8.39
N PHE A 106 4.07 -13.07 -9.28
CA PHE A 106 2.79 -12.40 -9.34
C PHE A 106 1.65 -13.39 -9.62
N LEU A 107 1.79 -14.24 -10.65
CA LEU A 107 0.79 -15.25 -10.99
C LEU A 107 0.61 -16.26 -9.86
N LEU A 108 1.71 -16.73 -9.27
CA LEU A 108 1.66 -17.63 -8.12
C LEU A 108 0.93 -16.99 -6.94
N GLY A 109 1.29 -15.76 -6.56
CA GLY A 109 0.64 -15.02 -5.48
C GLY A 109 -0.86 -14.78 -5.75
N PHE A 110 -1.21 -14.44 -6.98
CA PHE A 110 -2.60 -14.27 -7.40
C PHE A 110 -3.41 -15.57 -7.26
N LEU A 111 -2.85 -16.70 -7.71
CA LEU A 111 -3.48 -18.02 -7.57
C LEU A 111 -3.62 -18.44 -6.10
N LEU A 112 -2.57 -18.27 -5.30
CA LEU A 112 -2.59 -18.57 -3.86
C LEU A 112 -3.64 -17.74 -3.13
N THR A 113 -3.78 -16.45 -3.49
CA THR A 113 -4.82 -15.58 -2.92
C THR A 113 -6.22 -16.14 -3.23
N GLY A 114 -6.44 -16.64 -4.45
CA GLY A 114 -7.68 -17.31 -4.83
C GLY A 114 -7.99 -18.55 -3.98
N LEU A 115 -6.98 -19.36 -3.67
CA LEU A 115 -7.12 -20.54 -2.81
C LEU A 115 -7.45 -20.18 -1.35
N LEU A 116 -7.08 -18.98 -0.90
CA LEU A 116 -7.31 -18.50 0.47
C LEU A 116 -8.66 -17.78 0.65
N ILE A 117 -9.45 -17.59 -0.41
CA ILE A 117 -10.79 -16.98 -0.33
C ILE A 117 -11.70 -17.66 0.72
N PRO A 118 -11.79 -19.00 0.82
CA PRO A 118 -12.62 -19.65 1.84
C PRO A 118 -12.18 -19.31 3.26
N THR A 119 -10.87 -19.18 3.50
CA THR A 119 -10.32 -18.76 4.80
C THR A 119 -10.73 -17.33 5.12
N ALA A 120 -10.60 -16.42 4.16
CA ALA A 120 -11.07 -15.03 4.32
C ALA A 120 -12.57 -14.96 4.62
N GLN A 121 -13.39 -15.77 3.95
CA GLN A 121 -14.83 -15.87 4.21
C GLN A 121 -15.13 -16.44 5.61
N ALA A 122 -14.37 -17.44 6.06
CA ALA A 122 -14.53 -18.02 7.39
C ALA A 122 -14.24 -16.97 8.48
N ILE A 123 -13.14 -16.23 8.35
CA ILE A 123 -12.77 -15.14 9.27
C ILE A 123 -13.83 -14.05 9.25
N ALA A 124 -14.28 -13.61 8.07
CA ALA A 124 -15.29 -12.55 7.92
C ALA A 124 -16.67 -12.90 8.50
N ARG A 125 -16.96 -14.18 8.77
CA ARG A 125 -18.20 -14.62 9.43
C ARG A 125 -18.14 -14.49 10.96
N VAL A 126 -16.95 -14.37 11.55
CA VAL A 126 -16.78 -14.11 12.98
C VAL A 126 -17.29 -12.70 13.28
N ALA A 127 -18.13 -12.54 14.32
CA ALA A 127 -18.84 -11.29 14.60
C ALA A 127 -17.92 -10.06 14.72
N VAL A 128 -16.75 -10.24 15.34
CA VAL A 128 -15.75 -9.16 15.53
C VAL A 128 -15.08 -8.73 14.22
N PHE A 129 -15.00 -9.63 13.24
CA PHE A 129 -14.34 -9.40 11.94
C PHE A 129 -15.33 -9.21 10.80
N ARG A 130 -16.61 -9.00 11.10
CA ARG A 130 -17.63 -8.86 10.08
C ARG A 130 -17.42 -7.57 9.27
N PRO A 131 -17.39 -7.63 7.93
CA PRO A 131 -17.29 -6.42 7.12
C PRO A 131 -18.44 -5.45 7.43
N PRO A 132 -18.14 -4.15 7.66
CA PRO A 132 -19.19 -3.18 7.93
C PRO A 132 -19.98 -2.84 6.66
N ALA A 133 -21.24 -2.44 6.82
CA ALA A 133 -22.17 -2.21 5.71
C ALA A 133 -21.75 -1.07 4.75
N PHE A 134 -20.92 -0.13 5.19
CA PHE A 134 -20.43 0.95 4.32
C PHE A 134 -19.35 0.48 3.34
N LEU A 135 -18.74 -0.69 3.59
CA LEU A 135 -17.59 -1.15 2.82
C LEU A 135 -18.04 -1.56 1.39
N PRO A 136 -17.33 -1.15 0.34
CA PRO A 136 -17.66 -1.55 -1.02
C PRO A 136 -17.68 -3.07 -1.22
N ASP A 137 -18.63 -3.55 -2.02
CA ASP A 137 -18.81 -4.98 -2.30
C ASP A 137 -17.56 -5.66 -2.84
N VAL A 138 -16.71 -4.95 -3.59
CA VAL A 138 -15.46 -5.49 -4.12
C VAL A 138 -14.49 -5.92 -3.00
N LEU A 139 -14.54 -5.27 -1.83
CA LEU A 139 -13.67 -5.55 -0.68
C LEU A 139 -14.30 -6.48 0.36
N ASN A 140 -15.60 -6.73 0.26
CA ASN A 140 -16.31 -7.64 1.16
C ASN A 140 -16.17 -9.09 0.64
N PRO A 141 -15.49 -10.01 1.35
CA PRO A 141 -15.31 -11.39 0.90
C PRO A 141 -16.62 -12.20 0.91
N LEU A 142 -17.64 -11.73 1.62
CA LEU A 142 -18.94 -12.39 1.74
C LEU A 142 -19.91 -12.01 0.60
N THR A 143 -19.66 -10.91 -0.11
CA THR A 143 -20.52 -10.49 -1.22
C THR A 143 -20.17 -11.28 -2.50
N PRO A 144 -21.16 -11.90 -3.16
CA PRO A 144 -20.96 -12.49 -4.48
C PRO A 144 -20.42 -11.46 -5.48
N LYS A 145 -19.36 -11.80 -6.21
CA LYS A 145 -18.75 -10.90 -7.20
C LYS A 145 -19.44 -10.94 -8.56
N THR A 146 -20.64 -11.51 -8.65
CA THR A 146 -21.36 -11.72 -9.92
C THR A 146 -21.69 -10.42 -10.64
N ALA A 147 -21.93 -9.32 -9.90
CA ALA A 147 -22.19 -8.00 -10.47
C ALA A 147 -20.91 -7.25 -10.90
N SER A 148 -19.70 -7.72 -10.56
CA SER A 148 -18.47 -6.96 -10.83
C SER A 148 -18.14 -6.81 -12.31
N LEU A 149 -18.76 -7.61 -13.19
CA LEU A 149 -18.61 -7.54 -14.64
C LEU A 149 -19.47 -6.44 -15.27
N THR A 150 -20.50 -5.96 -14.58
CA THR A 150 -21.43 -4.95 -15.09
C THR A 150 -21.43 -3.67 -14.26
N GLN A 151 -21.02 -3.77 -13.00
CA GLN A 151 -20.99 -2.67 -12.05
C GLN A 151 -19.70 -2.66 -11.22
N PHE A 152 -19.25 -1.47 -10.84
CA PHE A 152 -18.11 -1.26 -9.97
C PHE A 152 -18.43 -0.21 -8.92
N MET A 153 -18.41 -0.60 -7.64
CA MET A 153 -18.71 0.28 -6.49
C MET A 153 -20.01 1.09 -6.65
N GLY A 154 -21.07 0.46 -7.15
CA GLY A 154 -22.39 1.07 -7.36
C GLY A 154 -22.52 1.88 -8.65
N VAL A 155 -21.55 1.82 -9.56
CA VAL A 155 -21.59 2.51 -10.85
C VAL A 155 -21.63 1.50 -12.00
N SER A 156 -22.51 1.69 -12.98
CA SER A 156 -22.55 0.85 -14.19
C SER A 156 -21.29 1.08 -15.04
N LEU A 157 -20.70 0.00 -15.55
CA LEU A 157 -19.49 0.07 -16.39
C LEU A 157 -19.79 0.54 -17.82
N ALA A 158 -20.98 0.26 -18.34
CA ALA A 158 -21.34 0.56 -19.72
C ALA A 158 -21.30 2.08 -19.99
N GLY A 159 -20.46 2.49 -20.95
CA GLY A 159 -20.30 3.90 -21.35
C GLY A 159 -19.53 4.78 -20.37
N GLN A 160 -19.05 4.24 -19.23
CA GLN A 160 -18.42 5.02 -18.17
C GLN A 160 -16.89 4.93 -18.18
N TRP A 161 -16.27 5.29 -19.30
CA TRP A 161 -14.81 5.26 -19.48
C TRP A 161 -14.04 6.13 -18.48
N TRP A 162 -14.68 7.15 -17.90
CA TRP A 162 -14.10 7.96 -16.84
C TRP A 162 -13.73 7.12 -15.61
N LEU A 163 -14.46 6.02 -15.33
CA LEU A 163 -14.14 5.09 -14.24
C LEU A 163 -12.77 4.45 -14.45
N LEU A 164 -12.47 4.03 -15.68
CA LEU A 164 -11.18 3.44 -16.03
C LEU A 164 -10.05 4.45 -15.77
N ILE A 165 -10.20 5.68 -16.25
CA ILE A 165 -9.15 6.70 -16.12
C ILE A 165 -8.95 7.09 -14.65
N SER A 166 -10.04 7.38 -13.93
CA SER A 166 -9.98 7.78 -12.52
C SER A 166 -9.50 6.66 -11.61
N TYR A 167 -9.91 5.41 -11.87
CA TYR A 167 -9.45 4.26 -11.11
C TYR A 167 -7.99 3.90 -11.45
N ALA A 168 -7.56 4.01 -12.71
CA ALA A 168 -6.16 3.80 -13.08
C ALA A 168 -5.25 4.85 -12.44
N LEU A 169 -5.69 6.11 -12.39
CA LEU A 169 -4.97 7.16 -11.67
C LEU A 169 -4.86 6.83 -10.17
N PHE A 170 -5.97 6.46 -9.55
CA PHE A 170 -5.99 5.99 -8.16
C PHE A 170 -5.02 4.82 -7.94
N LEU A 171 -5.13 3.76 -8.74
CA LEU A 171 -4.37 2.53 -8.57
C LEU A 171 -2.87 2.74 -8.81
N LEU A 172 -2.50 3.41 -9.89
CA LEU A 172 -1.09 3.53 -10.29
C LEU A 172 -0.36 4.63 -9.51
N VAL A 173 -1.01 5.74 -9.21
CA VAL A 173 -0.37 6.90 -8.58
C VAL A 173 -0.57 6.92 -7.08
N PHE A 174 -1.80 6.71 -6.60
CA PHE A 174 -2.01 6.75 -5.15
C PHE A 174 -1.63 5.42 -4.54
N ASN A 175 -2.20 4.32 -5.01
CA ASN A 175 -2.02 3.02 -4.37
C ASN A 175 -0.60 2.48 -4.59
N LEU A 176 -0.23 2.20 -5.84
CA LEU A 176 1.05 1.58 -6.14
C LEU A 176 2.22 2.48 -5.74
N LEU A 177 2.28 3.71 -6.25
CA LEU A 177 3.40 4.60 -5.93
C LEU A 177 3.41 5.00 -4.43
N GLY A 178 2.25 5.27 -3.81
CA GLY A 178 2.20 5.65 -2.40
C GLY A 178 2.69 4.56 -1.45
N GLU A 179 2.26 3.32 -1.66
CA GLU A 179 2.73 2.18 -0.87
C GLU A 179 4.19 1.85 -1.15
N GLU A 180 4.60 1.82 -2.43
CA GLU A 180 5.96 1.46 -2.80
C GLU A 180 6.99 2.48 -2.31
N LEU A 181 6.70 3.79 -2.38
CA LEU A 181 7.60 4.83 -1.86
C LEU A 181 7.84 4.67 -0.35
N TRP A 182 6.79 4.40 0.42
CA TRP A 182 6.88 4.31 1.86
C TRP A 182 7.46 2.96 2.32
N PHE A 183 6.82 1.85 1.96
CA PHE A 183 7.18 0.53 2.47
C PHE A 183 8.47 0.01 1.83
N ARG A 184 8.56 -0.02 0.49
CA ARG A 184 9.68 -0.66 -0.22
C ARG A 184 10.82 0.31 -0.47
N GLY A 185 10.51 1.60 -0.67
CA GLY A 185 11.51 2.64 -0.90
C GLY A 185 12.14 3.15 0.39
N TYR A 186 11.33 3.59 1.35
CA TYR A 186 11.88 4.23 2.56
C TYR A 186 12.20 3.24 3.69
N LEU A 187 11.25 2.36 4.06
CA LEU A 187 11.37 1.50 5.23
C LEU A 187 12.22 0.23 5.00
N LEU A 188 12.00 -0.50 3.91
CA LEU A 188 12.68 -1.78 3.65
C LEU A 188 14.21 -1.66 3.63
N PRO A 189 14.85 -0.67 2.96
CA PRO A 189 16.30 -0.53 2.99
C PRO A 189 16.84 -0.29 4.41
N ARG A 190 16.06 0.35 5.29
CA ARG A 190 16.44 0.55 6.69
C ARG A 190 16.34 -0.74 7.50
N GLN A 191 15.40 -1.62 7.18
CA GLN A 191 15.29 -2.96 7.79
C GLN A 191 16.39 -3.91 7.32
N GLN A 192 16.84 -3.77 6.07
CA GLN A 192 17.97 -4.53 5.52
C GLN A 192 19.25 -4.35 6.33
N LEU A 193 19.46 -3.16 6.92
CA LEU A 193 20.59 -2.90 7.82
C LEU A 193 20.53 -3.70 9.14
N VAL A 194 19.34 -4.18 9.54
CA VAL A 194 19.13 -4.90 10.80
C VAL A 194 19.02 -6.41 10.57
N TYR A 195 18.19 -6.83 9.61
CA TYR A 195 17.85 -8.24 9.41
C TYR A 195 18.56 -8.88 8.20
N GLY A 196 19.25 -8.09 7.37
CA GLY A 196 19.98 -8.57 6.20
C GLY A 196 19.10 -9.47 5.32
N ARG A 197 19.52 -10.72 5.16
CA ARG A 197 18.83 -11.73 4.34
C ARG A 197 17.40 -12.06 4.82
N TRP A 198 17.06 -11.80 6.08
CA TRP A 198 15.74 -12.10 6.65
C TRP A 198 14.75 -10.94 6.54
N SER A 199 15.19 -9.81 5.98
CA SER A 199 14.35 -8.61 5.90
C SER A 199 13.07 -8.82 5.11
N TRP A 200 13.08 -9.66 4.07
CA TRP A 200 11.88 -9.96 3.30
C TRP A 200 10.80 -10.63 4.17
N LEU A 201 11.18 -11.51 5.08
CA LEU A 201 10.26 -12.22 5.96
C LEU A 201 9.70 -11.27 7.02
N VAL A 202 10.57 -10.51 7.70
CA VAL A 202 10.14 -9.55 8.72
C VAL A 202 9.28 -8.44 8.12
N HIS A 203 9.68 -7.89 6.97
CA HIS A 203 8.92 -6.86 6.27
C HIS A 203 7.58 -7.40 5.76
N GLY A 204 7.57 -8.59 5.16
CA GLY A 204 6.35 -9.25 4.70
C GLY A 204 5.35 -9.46 5.83
N LEU A 205 5.80 -10.00 6.98
CA LEU A 205 4.96 -10.19 8.16
C LEU A 205 4.40 -8.86 8.68
N LEU A 206 5.23 -7.83 8.82
CA LEU A 206 4.76 -6.52 9.27
C LEU A 206 3.78 -5.88 8.27
N TRP A 207 4.00 -6.05 6.97
CA TRP A 207 3.12 -5.56 5.93
C TRP A 207 1.77 -6.30 5.95
N THR A 208 1.77 -7.62 6.16
CA THR A 208 0.54 -8.40 6.38
C THR A 208 -0.20 -7.92 7.64
N LEU A 209 0.52 -7.72 8.75
CA LEU A 209 -0.08 -7.23 10.01
C LEU A 209 -0.62 -5.80 9.91
N PHE A 210 -0.02 -4.95 9.07
CA PHE A 210 -0.53 -3.61 8.79
C PHE A 210 -1.96 -3.62 8.21
N HIS A 211 -2.33 -4.69 7.49
CA HIS A 211 -3.69 -4.84 6.96
C HIS A 211 -4.72 -5.26 8.01
N LEU A 212 -4.31 -5.83 9.15
CA LEU A 212 -5.21 -6.39 10.15
C LEU A 212 -6.27 -5.39 10.64
N PRO A 213 -5.94 -4.12 10.97
CA PRO A 213 -6.95 -3.15 11.39
C PRO A 213 -7.90 -2.71 10.26
N ILE A 214 -7.49 -2.88 9.00
CA ILE A 214 -8.20 -2.40 7.81
C ILE A 214 -9.13 -3.51 7.27
N TYR A 215 -8.57 -4.71 7.09
CA TYR A 215 -9.22 -5.87 6.52
C TYR A 215 -8.80 -7.15 7.27
N PRO A 216 -9.37 -7.40 8.45
CA PRO A 216 -8.92 -8.52 9.29
C PRO A 216 -9.07 -9.89 8.62
N TRP A 217 -10.00 -10.03 7.67
CA TRP A 217 -10.22 -11.25 6.89
C TRP A 217 -9.21 -11.50 5.77
N TYR A 218 -8.36 -10.53 5.42
CA TYR A 218 -7.29 -10.71 4.43
C TYR A 218 -5.92 -11.00 5.06
N VAL A 219 -5.89 -11.30 6.36
CA VAL A 219 -4.69 -11.77 7.08
C VAL A 219 -4.63 -13.30 7.00
N VAL A 220 -4.50 -13.81 5.77
CA VAL A 220 -4.49 -15.25 5.43
C VAL A 220 -3.38 -15.61 4.47
#